data_AF-A0A6N4QZS4-F1
#
_entry.id   AF-A0A6N4QZS4-F1
#
_cell.length_a   1.000
_cell.length_b   1.000
_cell.length_c   1.000
_cell.angle_alpha   90.00
_cell.angle_beta   90.00
_cell.angle_gamma   90.00
#
_symmetry.space_group_name_H-M   'P 1'
#
loop_
_entity.id
_entity.type
_entity.pdbx_description
1 polymer ?
#
loop_
_entity_poly.entity_id
_entity_poly.type
_entity_poly.pdbx_seq_one_letter_code
_entity_poly.pdbx_strand_id
1 'polypeptide(L)'
;MKPKLLIRIAAIMMLIFAIGHSIGHLKRYNTTDSQALTVISTMQQTKVPMEGVTKSYDQFYSGMSLNLSIVLISLTILLWFLSNLAESDPRAALKLLIPVFFCVTGFSVTGFFYFFAAPTLISSLGAISLLASIAILQKKL
;
A
#
# COMPACT_ATOMS: atom_id res chain seq x y z
N MET A 1 -5.65 -3.55 24.62
CA MET A 1 -6.38 -3.08 23.41
C MET A 1 -7.10 -4.25 22.76
N LYS A 2 -8.27 -4.03 22.14
CA LYS A 2 -8.99 -5.11 21.42
C LYS A 2 -8.32 -5.35 20.05
N PRO A 3 -8.07 -6.60 19.61
CA PRO A 3 -7.51 -6.90 18.28
C PRO A 3 -8.24 -6.18 17.14
N LYS A 4 -9.57 -6.16 17.18
CA LYS A 4 -10.41 -5.42 16.23
C LYS A 4 -9.99 -3.97 16.05
N LEU A 5 -9.70 -3.24 17.14
CA LEU A 5 -9.30 -1.84 17.07
C LEU A 5 -7.95 -1.67 16.38
N LEU A 6 -6.98 -2.54 16.68
CA LEU A 6 -5.66 -2.52 16.05
C LEU A 6 -5.75 -2.82 14.54
N ILE A 7 -6.59 -3.77 14.14
CA ILE A 7 -6.84 -4.07 12.72
C ILE A 7 -7.53 -2.88 12.03
N ARG A 8 -8.48 -2.21 12.71
CA ARG A 8 -9.13 -0.98 12.21
C ARG A 8 -8.13 0.17 12.01
N ILE A 9 -7.20 0.36 12.95
CA ILE A 9 -6.12 1.35 12.81
C ILE A 9 -5.29 1.03 11.57
N ALA A 10 -4.90 -0.23 11.37
CA ALA A 10 -4.16 -0.64 10.17
C ALA A 10 -4.97 -0.40 8.88
N ALA A 11 -6.27 -0.68 8.88
CA ALA A 11 -7.16 -0.38 7.75
C ALA A 11 -7.16 1.12 7.42
N ILE A 12 -7.28 1.98 8.44
CA ILE A 12 -7.26 3.44 8.27
C ILE A 12 -5.89 3.89 7.75
N MET A 13 -4.79 3.32 8.22
CA MET A 13 -3.45 3.63 7.68
C MET A 13 -3.34 3.27 6.19
N MET A 14 -3.87 2.11 5.78
CA MET A 14 -3.90 1.72 4.36
C MET A 14 -4.78 2.66 3.52
N LEU A 15 -5.88 3.18 4.09
CA LEU A 15 -6.73 4.17 3.42
C LEU A 15 -6.00 5.50 3.23
N ILE A 16 -5.35 6.01 4.28
CA ILE A 16 -4.55 7.25 4.20
C ILE A 16 -3.43 7.08 3.17
N PHE A 17 -2.77 5.91 3.15
CA PHE A 17 -1.77 5.60 2.14
C PHE A 17 -2.40 5.59 0.74
N ALA A 18 -3.53 4.91 0.53
CA ALA A 18 -4.22 4.87 -0.77
C ALA A 18 -4.55 6.27 -1.29
N ILE A 19 -5.08 7.14 -0.43
CA ILE A 19 -5.42 8.53 -0.77
C ILE A 19 -4.15 9.31 -1.12
N GLY A 20 -3.15 9.29 -0.24
CA GLY A 20 -1.90 10.02 -0.45
C GLY A 20 -1.16 9.57 -1.70
N HIS A 21 -1.09 8.26 -1.93
CA HIS A 21 -0.50 7.66 -3.13
C HIS A 21 -1.24 8.09 -4.39
N SER A 22 -2.58 8.05 -4.39
CA SER A 22 -3.39 8.44 -5.54
C SER A 22 -3.26 9.94 -5.85
N ILE A 23 -3.22 10.80 -4.83
CA ILE A 23 -2.94 12.23 -5.00
C ILE A 23 -1.55 12.44 -5.60
N GLY A 24 -0.53 11.75 -5.08
CA GLY A 24 0.84 11.81 -5.60
C GLY A 24 0.92 11.40 -7.07
N HIS A 25 0.25 10.30 -7.43
CA HIS A 25 0.16 9.85 -8.81
C HIS A 25 -0.50 10.89 -9.73
N LEU A 26 -1.65 11.45 -9.33
CA LEU A 26 -2.38 12.42 -10.14
C LEU A 26 -1.63 13.75 -10.29
N LYS A 27 -0.84 14.14 -9.28
CA LYS A 27 -0.06 15.38 -9.28
C LYS A 27 1.37 15.22 -9.77
N ARG A 28 1.80 14.03 -10.22
CA ARG A 28 3.21 13.77 -10.57
C ARG A 28 3.75 14.61 -11.73
N TYR A 29 2.87 15.17 -12.56
CA TYR A 29 3.23 16.07 -13.65
C TYR A 29 3.32 17.55 -13.21
N ASN A 30 2.85 17.86 -11.99
CA ASN A 30 2.78 19.23 -11.48
C ASN A 30 4.10 19.58 -10.77
N THR A 31 5.13 19.83 -11.57
CA THR A 31 6.44 20.28 -11.10
C THR A 31 6.93 21.45 -11.94
N THR A 32 7.69 22.36 -11.32
CA THR A 32 8.37 23.47 -12.00
C THR A 32 9.84 23.17 -12.30
N ASP A 33 10.34 22.01 -11.86
CA ASP A 33 11.72 21.58 -12.12
C ASP A 33 11.88 21.16 -13.60
N SER A 34 12.69 21.94 -14.33
CA SER A 34 13.00 21.70 -15.74
C SER A 34 13.60 20.32 -16.03
N GLN A 35 14.40 19.75 -15.12
CA GLN A 35 14.97 18.42 -15.30
C GLN A 35 13.89 17.35 -15.16
N ALA A 36 13.03 17.48 -14.14
CA ALA A 36 11.92 16.56 -13.95
C ALA A 36 10.94 16.59 -15.14
N LEU A 37 10.62 17.78 -15.66
CA LEU A 37 9.78 17.93 -16.85
C LEU A 37 10.40 17.25 -18.09
N THR A 38 11.71 17.37 -18.27
CA THR A 38 12.44 16.71 -19.36
C THR A 38 12.36 15.19 -19.25
N VAL A 39 12.56 14.63 -18.04
CA VAL A 39 12.45 13.19 -17.79
C VAL A 39 11.02 12.70 -18.04
N ILE A 40 10.02 13.41 -17.54
CA ILE A 40 8.60 13.07 -17.77
C ILE A 40 8.29 13.04 -19.27
N SER A 41 8.71 14.06 -20.02
CA SER A 41 8.49 14.12 -21.47
C SER A 41 9.18 12.95 -22.18
N THR A 42 10.40 12.62 -21.78
CA THR A 42 11.16 11.48 -22.30
C THR A 42 10.42 10.16 -22.02
N MET A 43 9.91 9.95 -20.81
CA MET A 43 9.14 8.75 -20.46
C MET A 43 7.84 8.62 -21.27
N GLN A 44 7.18 9.74 -21.59
CA GLN A 44 5.95 9.76 -22.38
C GLN A 44 6.21 9.41 -23.86
N GLN A 45 7.34 9.86 -24.40
CA GLN A 45 7.74 9.64 -25.79
C GLN A 45 8.40 8.27 -26.01
N THR A 46 9.15 7.77 -25.03
CA THR A 46 9.88 6.49 -25.14
C THR A 46 8.91 5.32 -25.18
N LYS A 47 8.79 4.69 -26.34
CA LYS A 47 7.95 3.52 -26.59
C LYS A 47 8.72 2.24 -26.27
N VAL A 48 8.11 1.36 -25.50
CA VAL A 48 8.64 0.06 -25.12
C VAL A 48 7.73 -1.02 -25.69
N PRO A 49 8.22 -1.85 -26.63
CA PRO A 49 7.48 -3.00 -27.13
C PRO A 49 7.55 -4.16 -26.13
N MET A 50 6.41 -4.71 -25.74
CA MET A 50 6.31 -5.92 -24.92
C MET A 50 5.13 -6.78 -25.41
N GLU A 51 5.38 -8.07 -25.65
CA GLU A 51 4.36 -9.06 -26.02
C GLU A 51 3.42 -8.59 -27.16
N GLY A 52 3.97 -7.91 -28.18
CA GLY A 52 3.19 -7.43 -29.33
C GLY A 52 2.39 -6.14 -29.09
N VAL A 53 2.44 -5.57 -27.88
CA VAL A 53 1.84 -4.27 -27.55
C VAL A 53 2.94 -3.24 -27.34
N THR A 54 2.72 -2.01 -27.83
CA THR A 54 3.62 -0.88 -27.60
C THR A 54 2.98 0.13 -26.66
N LYS A 55 3.61 0.37 -25.50
CA LYS A 55 3.21 1.40 -24.53
C LYS A 55 4.41 2.31 -24.25
N SER A 56 4.16 3.53 -23.80
CA SER A 56 5.25 4.37 -23.32
C SER A 56 5.75 3.93 -21.94
N TYR A 57 6.98 4.28 -21.59
CA TYR A 57 7.49 4.08 -20.23
C TYR A 57 6.59 4.72 -19.18
N ASP A 58 6.03 5.90 -19.49
CA ASP A 58 5.08 6.60 -18.63
C ASP A 58 3.76 5.82 -18.41
N GLN A 59 3.28 5.11 -19.43
CA GLN A 59 2.10 4.26 -19.32
C GLN A 59 2.36 3.04 -18.45
N PHE A 60 3.54 2.42 -18.55
CA PHE A 60 3.93 1.32 -17.66
C PHE A 60 4.01 1.78 -16.21
N TYR A 61 4.68 2.91 -15.95
CA TYR A 61 4.75 3.51 -14.61
C TYR A 61 3.36 3.83 -14.07
N SER A 62 2.47 4.37 -14.91
CA SER A 62 1.09 4.65 -14.53
C SER A 62 0.33 3.39 -14.16
N GLY A 63 0.42 2.33 -14.96
CA GLY A 63 -0.25 1.06 -14.69
C GLY A 63 0.20 0.44 -13.36
N MET A 64 1.51 0.40 -13.11
CA MET A 64 2.06 -0.10 -11.83
C MET A 64 1.60 0.74 -10.64
N SER A 65 1.59 2.08 -10.79
CA SER A 65 1.10 2.99 -9.77
C SER A 65 -0.39 2.76 -9.47
N LEU A 66 -1.23 2.63 -10.51
CA LEU A 66 -2.67 2.37 -10.33
C LEU A 66 -2.93 1.01 -9.67
N ASN A 67 -2.15 -0.02 -10.02
CA ASN A 67 -2.22 -1.33 -9.35
C ASN A 67 -1.95 -1.21 -7.85
N LEU A 68 -0.97 -0.40 -7.43
CA LEU A 68 -0.73 -0.16 -6.01
C LEU A 68 -1.92 0.52 -5.32
N SER A 69 -2.52 1.54 -5.94
CA SER A 69 -3.74 2.17 -5.40
C SER A 69 -4.88 1.17 -5.24
N ILE A 70 -5.10 0.29 -6.23
CA ILE A 70 -6.11 -0.78 -6.15
C ILE A 70 -5.81 -1.71 -4.96
N VAL A 71 -4.57 -2.18 -4.84
CA VAL A 71 -4.15 -3.07 -3.73
C VAL A 71 -4.35 -2.41 -2.37
N LEU A 72 -4.01 -1.13 -2.20
CA LEU A 72 -4.18 -0.41 -0.93
C LEU A 72 -5.66 -0.25 -0.55
N ILE A 73 -6.53 0.02 -1.53
CA ILE A 73 -7.99 0.08 -1.32
C ILE A 73 -8.53 -1.32 -0.94
N SER A 74 -8.12 -2.36 -1.67
CA SER A 74 -8.50 -3.74 -1.37
C SER A 74 -8.04 -4.16 0.02
N LEU A 75 -6.81 -3.80 0.42
CA LEU A 75 -6.29 -4.06 1.77
C LEU A 75 -7.08 -3.31 2.85
N THR A 76 -7.48 -2.08 2.58
CA THR A 76 -8.34 -1.31 3.50
C THR A 76 -9.64 -2.06 3.78
N ILE A 77 -10.33 -2.52 2.73
CA ILE A 77 -11.59 -3.27 2.84
C ILE A 77 -11.36 -4.63 3.50
N LEU A 78 -10.32 -5.36 3.09
CA LEU A 78 -9.97 -6.66 3.65
C LEU A 78 -9.70 -6.56 5.16
N LEU A 79 -8.87 -5.61 5.59
CA LEU A 79 -8.60 -5.36 7.00
C LEU A 79 -9.89 -4.94 7.73
N TRP A 80 -10.78 -4.20 7.06
CA TRP A 80 -12.08 -3.87 7.62
C TRP A 80 -12.90 -5.14 7.95
N PHE A 81 -12.92 -6.12 7.05
CA PHE A 81 -13.60 -7.40 7.27
C PHE A 81 -12.90 -8.30 8.28
N LEU A 82 -11.57 -8.42 8.20
CA LEU A 82 -10.78 -9.20 9.14
C LEU A 82 -10.90 -8.70 10.58
N SER A 83 -11.12 -7.40 10.78
CA SER A 83 -11.35 -6.86 12.12
C SER A 83 -12.67 -7.35 12.75
N ASN A 84 -13.70 -7.57 11.95
CA ASN A 84 -14.96 -8.17 12.40
C ASN A 84 -14.79 -9.67 12.59
N LEU A 85 -14.09 -10.34 11.66
CA LEU A 85 -13.77 -11.76 11.76
C LEU A 85 -12.95 -12.07 13.02
N ALA A 86 -12.07 -11.17 13.46
CA ALA A 86 -11.29 -11.35 14.69
C ALA A 86 -12.15 -11.43 15.97
N GLU A 87 -13.42 -11.02 15.93
CA GLU A 87 -14.36 -11.21 17.04
C GLU A 87 -15.14 -12.52 16.93
N SER A 88 -15.53 -12.93 15.71
CA SER A 88 -16.35 -14.15 15.48
C SER A 88 -15.53 -15.43 15.31
N ASP A 89 -14.36 -15.34 14.65
CA ASP A 89 -13.40 -16.43 14.46
C ASP A 89 -11.95 -15.90 14.55
N PRO A 90 -11.41 -15.80 15.78
CA PRO A 90 -10.06 -15.29 16.03
C PRO A 90 -8.96 -16.11 15.34
N ARG A 91 -9.16 -17.42 15.15
CA ARG A 91 -8.16 -18.33 14.59
C ARG A 91 -8.06 -18.17 13.08
N ALA A 92 -9.19 -18.04 12.37
CA ALA A 92 -9.20 -17.73 10.95
C ALA A 92 -8.63 -16.32 10.69
N ALA A 93 -9.04 -15.33 11.49
CA ALA A 93 -8.51 -13.98 11.38
C ALA A 93 -6.98 -13.93 11.54
N LEU A 94 -6.43 -14.63 12.54
CA LEU A 94 -4.99 -14.72 12.76
C LEU A 94 -4.25 -15.25 11.52
N LYS A 95 -4.72 -16.36 10.92
CA LYS A 95 -4.08 -16.96 9.74
C LYS A 95 -4.07 -16.01 8.54
N LEU A 96 -5.13 -15.23 8.35
CA LEU A 96 -5.25 -14.28 7.25
C LEU A 96 -4.48 -12.98 7.49
N LEU A 97 -4.28 -12.57 8.75
CA LEU A 97 -3.51 -11.36 9.09
C LEU A 97 -2.00 -11.53 8.86
N ILE A 98 -1.45 -12.75 8.96
CA ILE A 98 -0.02 -13.01 8.76
C ILE A 98 0.47 -12.59 7.36
N PRO A 99 -0.11 -13.07 6.24
CA PRO A 99 0.32 -12.64 4.91
C PRO A 99 0.07 -11.14 4.66
N VAL A 100 -1.00 -10.58 5.23
CA VAL A 100 -1.27 -9.14 5.14
C VAL A 100 -0.19 -8.33 5.87
N PHE A 101 0.25 -8.77 7.04
CA PHE A 101 1.36 -8.16 7.78
C PHE A 101 2.65 -8.15 6.95
N PHE A 102 2.99 -9.25 6.29
CA PHE A 102 4.16 -9.30 5.40
C PHE A 102 4.03 -8.33 4.24
N CYS A 103 2.86 -8.24 3.61
CA CYS A 103 2.61 -7.28 2.53
C CYS A 103 2.79 -5.83 2.99
N VAL A 104 2.17 -5.45 4.11
CA VAL A 104 2.25 -4.08 4.65
C VAL A 104 3.68 -3.74 5.09
N THR A 105 4.40 -4.69 5.69
CA THR A 105 5.82 -4.52 6.03
C THR A 105 6.68 -4.36 4.78
N GLY A 106 6.39 -5.10 3.71
CA GLY A 106 7.04 -4.95 2.42
C GLY A 106 6.91 -3.52 1.87
N PHE A 107 5.74 -2.89 2.00
CA PHE A 107 5.58 -1.49 1.62
C PHE A 107 6.40 -0.53 2.49
N SER A 108 6.62 -0.83 3.77
CA SER A 108 7.50 -0.04 4.62
C SER A 108 8.96 -0.15 4.19
N VAL A 109 9.42 -1.36 3.88
CA VAL A 109 10.79 -1.61 3.43
C VAL A 109 11.04 -0.92 2.09
N THR A 110 10.17 -1.09 1.10
CA THR A 110 10.34 -0.42 -0.20
C THR A 110 10.18 1.09 -0.07
N GLY A 111 9.25 1.55 0.80
CA GLY A 111 9.10 2.92 1.25
C GLY A 111 10.44 3.57 1.64
N PHE A 112 11.15 2.89 2.53
CA PHE A 112 12.41 3.36 3.10
C PHE A 112 13.53 3.47 2.07
N PHE A 113 13.68 2.46 1.20
CA PHE A 113 14.80 2.41 0.25
C PHE A 113 14.58 3.19 -1.04
N TYR A 114 13.34 3.26 -1.54
CA TYR A 114 13.07 3.76 -2.90
C TYR A 114 12.16 4.98 -2.96
N PHE A 115 11.48 5.33 -1.87
CA PHE A 115 10.52 6.42 -1.85
C PHE A 115 10.92 7.49 -0.83
N PHE A 116 9.98 7.94 -0.01
CA PHE A 116 10.16 9.03 0.95
C PHE A 116 9.46 8.71 2.27
N ALA A 117 9.64 9.57 3.27
CA ALA A 117 9.26 9.28 4.65
C ALA A 117 7.75 8.99 4.83
N ALA A 118 6.87 9.72 4.14
CA ALA A 118 5.42 9.60 4.38
C ALA A 118 4.84 8.19 4.16
N PRO A 119 4.99 7.53 2.99
CA PRO A 119 4.50 6.16 2.81
C PRO A 119 5.17 5.16 3.76
N THR A 120 6.45 5.38 4.07
CA THR A 120 7.22 4.54 5.02
C THR A 120 6.63 4.59 6.42
N LEU A 121 6.36 5.78 6.95
CA LEU A 121 5.82 5.97 8.30
C LEU A 121 4.39 5.42 8.41
N ILE A 122 3.55 5.70 7.43
CA ILE A 122 2.14 5.25 7.43
C ILE A 122 2.07 3.72 7.37
N SER A 123 2.82 3.09 6.45
CA SER A 123 2.86 1.64 6.35
C SER A 123 3.49 0.98 7.58
N SER A 124 4.53 1.59 8.17
CA SER A 124 5.17 1.07 9.39
C SER A 124 4.22 1.07 10.57
N LEU A 125 3.45 2.15 10.75
CA LEU A 125 2.42 2.22 11.79
C LEU A 125 1.32 1.18 11.56
N GLY A 126 0.91 0.97 10.30
CA GLY A 126 0.02 -0.12 9.93
C GLY A 126 0.58 -1.49 10.30
N ALA A 127 1.83 -1.78 9.94
CA ALA A 127 2.50 -3.05 10.23
C ALA A 127 2.65 -3.31 11.73
N ILE A 128 3.06 -2.30 12.52
CA ILE A 128 3.17 -2.38 13.98
C ILE A 128 1.80 -2.68 14.61
N SER A 129 0.74 -2.00 14.13
CA SER A 129 -0.62 -2.24 14.61
C SER A 129 -1.08 -3.68 14.32
N LEU A 130 -0.78 -4.21 13.12
CA LEU A 130 -1.06 -5.60 12.76
C LEU A 130 -0.27 -6.59 13.61
N LEU A 131 1.02 -6.35 13.82
CA LEU A 131 1.88 -7.20 14.66
C LEU A 131 1.34 -7.27 16.10
N ALA A 132 0.95 -6.13 16.67
CA ALA A 132 0.33 -6.07 17.99
C ALA A 132 -0.99 -6.85 18.03
N SER A 133 -1.83 -6.74 16.98
CA SER A 133 -3.08 -7.51 16.89
C SER A 133 -2.83 -9.02 16.85
N ILE A 134 -1.90 -9.46 15.99
CA ILE A 134 -1.48 -10.86 15.84
C ILE A 134 -0.98 -11.41 17.18
N ALA A 135 -0.10 -10.69 17.87
CA ALA A 135 0.43 -11.10 19.17
C ALA A 135 -0.66 -11.23 20.24
N ILE A 136 -1.67 -10.35 20.24
CA ILE A 136 -2.80 -10.43 21.17
C ILE A 136 -3.73 -11.61 20.82
N LEU A 137 -3.99 -11.85 19.54
CA LEU A 137 -4.82 -12.97 19.08
C LEU A 137 -4.16 -14.32 19.42
N GLN A 138 -2.85 -14.45 19.22
CA GLN A 138 -2.09 -15.65 19.58
C GLN A 138 -2.16 -15.97 21.07
N LYS A 139 -2.13 -14.96 21.95
CA LYS A 139 -2.24 -15.17 23.41
C LYS A 139 -3.63 -15.62 23.87
N LYS A 140 -4.65 -15.48 23.03
CA LYS A 140 -6.06 -15.79 23.36
C LYS A 140 -6.54 -17.14 22.80
N LEU A 141 -5.74 -17.78 21.95
CA LEU A 141 -6.01 -19.06 21.31
C LEU A 141 -5.20 -20.17 21.96
#